data_AF-A0AB38YIZ7-F1
#
_entry.id   AF-A0AB38YIZ7-F1
#
_cell.length_a   1.000
_cell.length_b   1.000
_cell.length_c   1.000
_cell.angle_alpha   90.00
_cell.angle_beta   90.00
_cell.angle_gamma   90.00
#
_symmetry.space_group_name_H-M   'P 1'
#
loop_
_entity.id
_entity.type
_entity.pdbx_description
1 polymer ?
#
loop_
_entity_poly.entity_id
_entity_poly.type
_entity_poly.pdbx_seq_one_letter_code
_entity_poly.pdbx_strand_id
1 'polypeptide(L)'
;MKAFIKTLPLAIAAVTLVACNAEQDGGKSQAQNMNGQAVDGRIANGLVWVDRNGNGKWDSAIEPSARTDSEGFFSFNPRTNRDYCALPSTSLSYRHCLEYSSNNNQAQIMITGGIDVSTGERLKAAMVLGTTLADASNTNGDTMKRISPISTLLNAVDSSNDRAQILDAIAGSGATESEVLTQDFSEASTSEQRRLLANAVTVVSLQNLINSVKGSEGSNQTTAQRQTAIAAEIAKRIAEVPGLLDDPAELDNFLDEQLSNVDAARLQVAKDSARAVRTALKAIEDAVIADTDDAKAKVSSLVRTAEIAFQLARRAAVDNDADAAVRVQEFTTAVAQNIADQFATLGADDDLDVQSFTNAIKSQSLTGADFAAAKNGARLQGLPEGEVWGGNTWRVFRVDPNSDSGDTDDIDVDNTYMAMLFTDYAGQPGTGQIWACFNVEFDDEAENDTGFNLNKQFVFGSWDQLSRARIAIELQWNRFLRDGQLVYGGLRDPSDSTSDVLYRINHDGEEARNFNETMILDPELTATLADYGPGGRGAGSPISNAGCQSIHNMLFPSDT
;
A
#
# COMPACT_ATOMS: atom_id res chain seq x y z
N MET A 1 -52.19 -65.11 29.07
CA MET A 1 -50.79 -65.49 28.83
C MET A 1 -50.00 -64.20 28.67
N LYS A 2 -49.21 -63.82 29.68
CA LYS A 2 -48.57 -62.49 29.80
C LYS A 2 -47.16 -62.53 29.21
N ALA A 3 -46.84 -61.55 28.38
CA ALA A 3 -45.51 -61.36 27.77
C ALA A 3 -44.56 -60.69 28.78
N PHE A 4 -43.33 -61.22 28.84
CA PHE A 4 -42.23 -60.72 29.68
C PHE A 4 -41.49 -59.58 28.96
N ILE A 5 -41.44 -58.42 29.60
CA ILE A 5 -40.64 -57.25 29.23
C ILE A 5 -39.30 -57.36 30.00
N LYS A 6 -38.16 -57.31 29.30
CA LYS A 6 -36.83 -57.19 29.91
C LYS A 6 -36.50 -55.71 30.10
N THR A 7 -36.44 -55.26 31.35
CA THR A 7 -35.87 -53.98 31.79
C THR A 7 -34.41 -54.17 32.21
N LEU A 8 -33.51 -53.35 31.65
CA LEU A 8 -32.11 -53.24 32.06
C LEU A 8 -32.00 -52.08 33.08
N PRO A 9 -31.38 -52.26 34.27
CA PRO A 9 -31.23 -51.19 35.25
C PRO A 9 -30.03 -50.27 34.93
N LEU A 10 -30.30 -48.97 34.97
CA LEU A 10 -29.36 -47.85 34.90
C LEU A 10 -28.61 -47.74 36.24
N ALA A 11 -27.29 -47.94 36.24
CA ALA A 11 -26.44 -47.69 37.41
C ALA A 11 -25.96 -46.22 37.39
N ILE A 12 -26.44 -45.43 38.35
CA ILE A 12 -25.98 -44.06 38.61
C ILE A 12 -24.75 -44.16 39.51
N ALA A 13 -23.57 -43.89 38.95
CA ALA A 13 -22.35 -43.70 39.74
C ALA A 13 -22.26 -42.25 40.21
N ALA A 14 -22.47 -42.03 41.51
CA ALA A 14 -22.21 -40.75 42.16
C ALA A 14 -20.70 -40.62 42.40
N VAL A 15 -20.02 -39.80 41.58
CA VAL A 15 -18.64 -39.37 41.84
C VAL A 15 -18.70 -38.09 42.68
N THR A 16 -18.26 -38.21 43.93
CA THR A 16 -17.98 -37.07 44.81
C THR A 16 -16.77 -36.32 44.28
N LEU A 17 -16.99 -35.18 43.61
CA LEU A 17 -15.93 -34.19 43.37
C LEU A 17 -15.55 -33.54 44.70
N VAL A 18 -14.41 -33.96 45.23
CA VAL A 18 -13.68 -33.19 46.24
C VAL A 18 -13.13 -31.95 45.53
N ALA A 19 -13.55 -30.77 46.00
CA ALA A 19 -13.01 -29.50 45.56
C ALA A 19 -11.51 -29.45 45.87
N CYS A 20 -10.68 -29.62 44.86
CA CYS A 20 -9.31 -29.12 44.88
C CYS A 20 -9.40 -27.61 44.66
N ASN A 21 -9.17 -26.83 45.72
CA ASN A 21 -8.76 -25.43 45.59
C ASN A 21 -7.39 -25.42 44.91
N ALA A 22 -7.39 -25.43 43.58
CA ALA A 22 -6.31 -24.87 42.81
C ALA A 22 -6.68 -23.40 42.59
N GLU A 23 -5.98 -22.51 43.28
CA GLU A 23 -5.81 -21.16 42.78
C GLU A 23 -5.21 -21.33 41.38
N GLN A 24 -6.03 -21.19 40.34
CA GLN A 24 -5.51 -21.02 38.99
C GLN A 24 -4.76 -19.70 39.02
N ASP A 25 -3.43 -19.79 39.03
CA ASP A 25 -2.55 -18.64 38.85
C ASP A 25 -3.12 -17.79 37.70
N GLY A 26 -3.58 -16.59 38.08
CA GLY A 26 -4.10 -15.56 37.19
C GLY A 26 -2.99 -14.93 36.35
N GLY A 27 -2.09 -15.75 35.81
CA GLY A 27 -1.13 -15.37 34.80
C GLY A 27 -1.89 -15.06 33.52
N LYS A 28 -2.41 -13.84 33.41
CA LYS A 28 -2.63 -13.24 32.09
C LYS A 28 -1.28 -13.37 31.38
N SER A 29 -1.21 -14.14 30.31
CA SER A 29 -0.09 -14.00 29.36
C SER A 29 0.01 -12.51 29.05
N GLN A 30 1.10 -11.85 29.47
CA GLN A 30 1.27 -10.43 29.19
C GLN A 30 1.51 -10.33 27.68
N ALA A 31 0.45 -10.06 26.92
CA ALA A 31 0.58 -9.62 25.55
C ALA A 31 1.46 -8.36 25.57
N GLN A 32 2.54 -8.39 24.81
CA GLN A 32 3.43 -7.26 24.64
C GLN A 32 3.14 -6.62 23.28
N ASN A 33 3.19 -5.31 23.23
CA ASN A 33 3.00 -4.58 21.98
C ASN A 33 4.34 -4.54 21.25
N MET A 34 4.30 -4.77 19.94
CA MET A 34 5.46 -4.52 19.07
C MET A 34 5.24 -3.22 18.33
N ASN A 35 5.98 -2.19 18.71
CA ASN A 35 5.99 -0.88 18.07
C ASN A 35 6.99 -0.88 16.90
N GLY A 36 6.65 -0.11 15.88
CA GLY A 36 7.53 0.11 14.76
C GLY A 36 6.93 1.04 13.72
N GLN A 37 7.71 1.30 12.68
CA GLN A 37 7.28 2.03 11.51
C GLN A 37 7.79 1.35 10.24
N ALA A 38 6.97 1.32 9.20
CA ALA A 38 7.38 0.85 7.89
C ALA A 38 7.85 2.02 7.02
N VAL A 39 9.08 1.92 6.50
CA VAL A 39 9.78 3.00 5.80
C VAL A 39 10.31 2.51 4.46
N ASP A 40 9.58 2.88 3.41
CA ASP A 40 9.98 2.92 2.00
C ASP A 40 9.22 4.12 1.39
N GLY A 41 9.52 5.32 1.89
CA GLY A 41 8.67 6.51 1.69
C GLY A 41 7.48 6.67 2.67
N ARG A 42 7.50 5.88 3.75
CA ARG A 42 6.39 5.57 4.69
C ARG A 42 5.27 4.79 4.02
N ILE A 43 4.94 3.65 4.59
CA ILE A 43 3.92 2.76 4.03
C ILE A 43 2.64 2.88 4.85
N ALA A 44 1.60 3.48 4.30
CA ALA A 44 0.29 3.56 4.92
C ALA A 44 -0.58 2.33 4.63
N ASN A 45 -1.38 1.89 5.62
CA ASN A 45 -2.30 0.77 5.53
C ASN A 45 -1.67 -0.58 5.10
N GLY A 46 -0.35 -0.74 5.28
CA GLY A 46 0.36 -2.00 5.02
C GLY A 46 0.03 -3.04 6.07
N LEU A 47 -0.11 -4.30 5.66
CA LEU A 47 -0.34 -5.42 6.56
C LEU A 47 1.00 -5.81 7.21
N VAL A 48 1.09 -5.60 8.51
CA VAL A 48 2.24 -6.00 9.34
C VAL A 48 1.87 -7.27 10.10
N TRP A 49 2.74 -8.27 10.15
CA TRP A 49 2.52 -9.46 10.98
C TRP A 49 3.83 -10.00 11.54
N VAL A 50 3.70 -10.81 12.58
CA VAL A 50 4.85 -11.56 13.11
C VAL A 50 4.89 -12.92 12.45
N ASP A 51 5.90 -13.16 11.61
CA ASP A 51 6.16 -14.45 10.97
C ASP A 51 6.76 -15.41 12.00
N ARG A 52 5.89 -16.24 12.58
CA ARG A 52 6.25 -17.11 13.72
C ARG A 52 6.90 -18.40 13.26
N ASN A 53 6.59 -18.84 12.05
CA ASN A 53 7.05 -20.12 11.51
C ASN A 53 8.12 -19.93 10.42
N GLY A 54 8.48 -18.68 10.09
CA GLY A 54 9.52 -18.33 9.13
C GLY A 54 9.13 -18.67 7.69
N ASN A 55 7.83 -18.75 7.41
CA ASN A 55 7.35 -19.16 6.09
C ASN A 55 7.08 -17.98 5.16
N GLY A 56 7.21 -16.72 5.59
CA GLY A 56 6.98 -15.56 4.75
C GLY A 56 5.53 -15.37 4.29
N LYS A 57 4.56 -16.00 4.96
CA LYS A 57 3.14 -15.97 4.64
C LYS A 57 2.35 -15.74 5.92
N TRP A 58 1.51 -14.71 5.90
CA TRP A 58 0.61 -14.46 7.01
C TRP A 58 -0.39 -15.61 7.22
N ASP A 59 -0.26 -16.27 8.37
CA ASP A 59 -1.15 -17.33 8.82
C ASP A 59 -2.14 -16.78 9.86
N SER A 60 -3.27 -16.23 9.37
CA SER A 60 -4.27 -15.51 10.19
C SER A 60 -4.86 -16.28 11.39
N ALA A 61 -4.66 -17.60 11.45
CA ALA A 61 -5.08 -18.44 12.56
C ALA A 61 -4.13 -18.39 13.77
N ILE A 62 -2.87 -18.04 13.58
CA ILE A 62 -1.80 -18.18 14.60
C ILE A 62 -0.85 -16.98 14.69
N GLU A 63 -0.79 -16.15 13.65
CA GLU A 63 0.11 -15.00 13.58
C GLU A 63 -0.63 -13.70 13.84
N PRO A 64 -0.20 -12.93 14.86
CA PRO A 64 -0.77 -11.62 15.09
C PRO A 64 -0.39 -10.67 13.96
N SER A 65 -1.31 -9.77 13.64
CA SER A 65 -1.16 -8.78 12.58
C SER A 65 -1.74 -7.43 12.97
N ALA A 66 -1.27 -6.38 12.32
CA ALA A 66 -1.75 -5.02 12.41
C ALA A 66 -1.68 -4.34 11.04
N ARG A 67 -2.28 -3.15 10.94
CA ARG A 67 -2.11 -2.23 9.82
C ARG A 67 -1.21 -1.08 10.23
N THR A 68 -0.40 -0.56 9.31
CA THR A 68 0.23 0.74 9.53
C THR A 68 -0.77 1.88 9.41
N ASP A 69 -0.58 2.96 10.16
CA ASP A 69 -1.36 4.19 10.04
C ASP A 69 -0.93 5.03 8.81
N SER A 70 -1.50 6.23 8.63
CA SER A 70 -1.18 7.14 7.51
C SER A 70 0.28 7.60 7.46
N GLU A 71 1.02 7.44 8.55
CA GLU A 71 2.45 7.79 8.66
C GLU A 71 3.35 6.55 8.71
N GLY A 72 2.78 5.36 8.59
CA GLY A 72 3.49 4.09 8.56
C GLY A 72 3.74 3.45 9.93
N PHE A 73 3.22 4.01 11.03
CA PHE A 73 3.40 3.47 12.37
C PHE A 73 2.42 2.34 12.68
N PHE A 74 2.83 1.41 13.53
CA PHE A 74 1.96 0.41 14.15
C PHE A 74 2.27 0.29 15.65
N SER A 75 1.25 -0.10 16.41
CA SER A 75 1.14 -0.16 17.88
C SER A 75 1.27 1.17 18.61
N PHE A 76 2.26 1.99 18.27
CA PHE A 76 2.46 3.31 18.85
C PHE A 76 2.92 4.33 17.78
N ASN A 77 2.23 5.47 17.69
CA ASN A 77 2.65 6.61 16.89
C ASN A 77 3.25 7.71 17.81
N PRO A 78 4.57 7.96 17.78
CA PRO A 78 5.25 8.95 18.62
C PRO A 78 4.96 10.40 18.20
N ARG A 79 4.48 10.65 16.98
CA ARG A 79 4.17 12.01 16.49
C ARG A 79 2.86 12.52 17.04
N THR A 80 1.87 11.63 17.11
CA THR A 80 0.56 11.91 17.70
C THR A 80 0.50 11.48 19.17
N ASN A 81 1.58 10.89 19.70
CA ASN A 81 1.67 10.30 21.03
C ASN A 81 0.51 9.32 21.32
N ARG A 82 0.24 8.44 20.36
CA ARG A 82 -0.92 7.57 20.36
C ARG A 82 -0.52 6.11 20.52
N ASP A 83 -1.01 5.49 21.57
CA ASP A 83 -0.94 4.05 21.80
C ASP A 83 -2.22 3.39 21.26
N TYR A 84 -2.10 2.67 20.15
CA TYR A 84 -3.22 1.97 19.52
C TYR A 84 -3.66 0.74 20.31
N CYS A 85 -2.75 0.13 21.06
CA CYS A 85 -2.99 -1.06 21.88
C CYS A 85 -3.64 -0.74 23.22
N ALA A 86 -3.53 0.51 23.69
CA ALA A 86 -4.30 1.00 24.83
C ALA A 86 -5.79 1.26 24.51
N LEU A 87 -6.18 1.22 23.24
CA LEU A 87 -7.57 1.41 22.82
C LEU A 87 -8.39 0.13 23.03
N PRO A 88 -9.72 0.23 23.23
CA PRO A 88 -10.59 -0.95 23.22
C PRO A 88 -10.48 -1.69 21.89
N SER A 89 -10.52 -3.02 21.90
CA SER A 89 -10.49 -3.83 20.67
C SER A 89 -11.67 -3.61 19.71
N THR A 90 -12.73 -2.94 20.19
CA THR A 90 -13.86 -2.48 19.39
C THR A 90 -13.59 -1.15 18.68
N SER A 91 -12.52 -0.44 19.02
CA SER A 91 -12.05 0.74 18.30
C SER A 91 -11.46 0.31 16.97
N LEU A 92 -11.86 0.94 15.87
CA LEU A 92 -11.25 0.63 14.58
C LEU A 92 -9.77 0.98 14.51
N SER A 93 -9.30 1.97 15.28
CA SER A 93 -7.88 2.25 15.38
C SER A 93 -7.08 1.16 16.11
N TYR A 94 -7.75 0.23 16.81
CA TYR A 94 -7.10 -0.96 17.36
C TYR A 94 -6.54 -1.87 16.26
N ARG A 95 -6.99 -1.75 15.00
CA ARG A 95 -6.38 -2.46 13.86
C ARG A 95 -4.89 -2.13 13.66
N HIS A 96 -4.44 -0.98 14.18
CA HIS A 96 -3.03 -0.61 14.16
C HIS A 96 -2.22 -1.24 15.28
N CYS A 97 -2.85 -1.96 16.22
CA CYS A 97 -2.17 -2.61 17.32
C CYS A 97 -1.63 -4.00 16.95
N LEU A 98 -0.32 -4.20 17.03
CA LEU A 98 0.34 -5.50 16.89
C LEU A 98 0.65 -6.08 18.27
N GLU A 99 -0.28 -6.89 18.80
CA GLU A 99 -0.07 -7.60 20.06
C GLU A 99 0.61 -8.94 19.84
N TYR A 100 1.65 -9.21 20.61
CA TYR A 100 2.38 -10.47 20.54
C TYR A 100 2.49 -11.12 21.92
N SER A 101 1.95 -12.33 22.03
CA SER A 101 2.09 -13.20 23.20
C SER A 101 3.04 -14.35 22.86
N SER A 102 4.34 -14.18 23.09
CA SER A 102 5.27 -15.33 23.06
C SER A 102 6.42 -15.15 24.05
N ASN A 103 6.98 -16.29 24.47
CA ASN A 103 8.16 -16.38 25.32
C ASN A 103 9.48 -16.32 24.52
N ASN A 104 9.42 -16.28 23.18
CA ASN A 104 10.59 -16.14 22.34
C ASN A 104 10.97 -14.66 22.25
N ASN A 105 12.22 -14.37 22.63
CA ASN A 105 12.74 -13.01 22.60
C ASN A 105 13.05 -12.51 21.18
N GLN A 106 13.03 -13.37 20.16
CA GLN A 106 13.27 -12.99 18.76
C GLN A 106 11.96 -13.04 17.97
N ALA A 107 11.77 -12.07 17.08
CA ALA A 107 10.64 -11.97 16.18
C ALA A 107 11.11 -11.51 14.79
N GLN A 108 10.51 -12.10 13.74
CA GLN A 108 10.55 -11.55 12.40
C GLN A 108 9.23 -10.83 12.16
N ILE A 109 9.31 -9.52 11.99
CA ILE A 109 8.15 -8.69 11.66
C ILE A 109 8.21 -8.45 10.16
N MET A 110 7.13 -8.80 9.47
CA MET A 110 7.00 -8.63 8.03
C MET A 110 5.95 -7.57 7.72
N ILE A 111 6.09 -6.94 6.56
CA ILE A 111 5.06 -6.09 5.98
C ILE A 111 4.88 -6.39 4.49
N THR A 112 3.63 -6.32 4.03
CA THR A 112 3.27 -6.39 2.61
C THR A 112 2.06 -5.48 2.33
N GLY A 113 1.91 -5.08 1.07
CA GLY A 113 0.84 -4.18 0.65
C GLY A 113 0.91 -2.81 1.30
N GLY A 114 -0.18 -2.05 1.20
CA GLY A 114 -0.21 -0.64 1.59
C GLY A 114 0.28 0.30 0.49
N ILE A 115 0.37 1.58 0.84
CA ILE A 115 0.66 2.68 -0.08
C ILE A 115 1.91 3.40 0.41
N ASP A 116 2.92 3.51 -0.44
CA ASP A 116 4.04 4.41 -0.25
C ASP A 116 3.53 5.85 -0.38
N VAL A 117 3.57 6.61 0.72
CA VAL A 117 3.03 7.98 0.80
C VAL A 117 3.87 8.94 -0.04
N SER A 118 5.15 8.64 -0.29
CA SER A 118 6.04 9.51 -1.05
C SER A 118 5.76 9.50 -2.55
N THR A 119 5.37 8.34 -3.09
CA THR A 119 5.05 8.13 -4.51
C THR A 119 3.55 8.07 -4.76
N GLY A 120 2.77 7.73 -3.74
CA GLY A 120 1.35 7.38 -3.84
C GLY A 120 1.10 5.99 -4.42
N GLU A 121 2.15 5.26 -4.79
CA GLU A 121 2.07 3.93 -5.36
C GLU A 121 1.89 2.86 -4.29
N ARG A 122 1.44 1.68 -4.70
CA ARG A 122 1.37 0.52 -3.81
C ARG A 122 2.78 0.03 -3.47
N LEU A 123 2.97 -0.40 -2.22
CA LEU A 123 4.16 -1.15 -1.84
C LEU A 123 4.16 -2.47 -2.63
N LYS A 124 5.08 -2.57 -3.59
CA LYS A 124 5.20 -3.73 -4.47
C LYS A 124 5.98 -4.86 -3.84
N ALA A 125 6.82 -4.59 -2.83
CA ALA A 125 7.72 -5.56 -2.18
C ALA A 125 7.26 -5.96 -0.77
N ALA A 126 7.67 -7.14 -0.31
CA ALA A 126 7.61 -7.51 1.10
C ALA A 126 8.91 -7.10 1.80
N MET A 127 8.77 -6.53 3.00
CA MET A 127 9.91 -6.11 3.83
C MET A 127 9.92 -6.87 5.16
N VAL A 128 11.11 -7.11 5.69
CA VAL A 128 11.33 -7.89 6.90
C VAL A 128 12.22 -7.13 7.88
N LEU A 129 11.90 -7.24 9.15
CA LEU A 129 12.71 -6.77 10.27
C LEU A 129 12.89 -7.91 11.27
N GLY A 130 14.14 -8.29 11.50
CA GLY A 130 14.49 -9.13 12.65
C GLY A 130 14.66 -8.24 13.87
N THR A 131 13.94 -8.53 14.96
CA THR A 131 14.01 -7.74 16.18
C THR A 131 13.86 -8.61 17.42
N THR A 132 14.06 -8.00 18.59
CA THR A 132 13.72 -8.61 19.87
C THR A 132 12.46 -7.99 20.48
N LEU A 133 11.80 -8.69 21.40
CA LEU A 133 10.65 -8.13 22.13
C LEU A 133 11.02 -6.88 22.93
N ALA A 134 12.23 -6.85 23.49
CA ALA A 134 12.73 -5.70 24.23
C ALA A 134 12.85 -4.47 23.31
N ASP A 135 13.41 -4.66 22.11
CA ASP A 135 13.58 -3.56 21.13
C ASP A 135 12.23 -3.14 20.53
N ALA A 136 11.36 -4.10 20.23
CA ALA A 136 10.05 -3.85 19.65
C ALA A 136 9.08 -3.18 20.63
N SER A 137 9.21 -3.40 21.94
CA SER A 137 8.32 -2.73 22.93
C SER A 137 8.64 -1.25 23.16
N ASN A 138 9.71 -0.72 22.54
CA ASN A 138 10.13 0.65 22.73
C ASN A 138 9.19 1.65 22.01
N THR A 139 8.66 2.62 22.75
CA THR A 139 7.77 3.68 22.22
C THR A 139 8.52 4.97 21.88
N ASN A 140 9.79 5.09 22.26
CA ASN A 140 10.60 6.25 21.92
C ASN A 140 10.97 6.21 20.43
N GLY A 141 10.44 7.18 19.68
CA GLY A 141 10.60 7.29 18.23
C GLY A 141 12.05 7.29 17.74
N ASP A 142 13.02 7.71 18.57
CA ASP A 142 14.46 7.72 18.24
C ASP A 142 15.09 6.32 18.27
N THR A 143 14.50 5.40 19.03
CA THR A 143 15.00 4.05 19.27
C THR A 143 14.10 2.97 18.70
N MET A 144 12.95 3.36 18.17
CA MET A 144 11.99 2.48 17.52
C MET A 144 12.58 1.93 16.22
N LYS A 145 12.53 0.61 16.06
CA LYS A 145 13.04 -0.08 14.87
C LYS A 145 12.08 0.07 13.69
N ARG A 146 12.64 0.07 12.48
CA ARG A 146 11.91 0.35 11.25
C ARG A 146 12.01 -0.81 10.28
N ILE A 147 10.86 -1.25 9.78
CA ILE A 147 10.77 -2.23 8.71
C ILE A 147 11.00 -1.49 7.40
N SER A 148 12.02 -1.87 6.65
CA SER A 148 12.47 -1.15 5.46
C SER A 148 13.14 -2.10 4.46
N PRO A 149 13.43 -1.66 3.24
CA PRO A 149 14.21 -2.46 2.30
C PRO A 149 15.59 -2.78 2.86
N ILE A 150 16.16 -1.85 3.63
CA ILE A 150 17.44 -2.01 4.30
C ILE A 150 17.38 -3.06 5.41
N SER A 151 16.37 -3.01 6.28
CA SER A 151 16.20 -4.05 7.31
C SER A 151 16.01 -5.43 6.69
N THR A 152 15.39 -5.49 5.50
CA THR A 152 15.19 -6.73 4.73
C THR A 152 16.53 -7.32 4.28
N LEU A 153 17.42 -6.49 3.72
CA LEU A 153 18.77 -6.93 3.36
C LEU A 153 19.56 -7.43 4.57
N LEU A 154 19.53 -6.69 5.67
CA LEU A 154 20.24 -7.05 6.90
C LEU A 154 19.67 -8.31 7.55
N ASN A 155 18.35 -8.54 7.44
CA ASN A 155 17.71 -9.76 7.93
C ASN A 155 18.06 -10.98 7.07
N ALA A 156 18.38 -10.78 5.80
CA ALA A 156 18.66 -11.88 4.88
C ALA A 156 20.06 -12.49 5.02
N VAL A 157 20.94 -11.89 5.84
CA VAL A 157 22.29 -12.40 6.11
C VAL A 157 22.53 -12.66 7.60
N ASP A 158 23.16 -13.79 7.90
CA ASP A 158 23.49 -14.20 9.27
C ASP A 158 24.90 -13.75 9.71
N SER A 159 25.81 -13.56 8.76
CA SER A 159 27.21 -13.19 9.00
C SER A 159 27.31 -11.72 9.42
N SER A 160 27.96 -11.47 10.56
CA SER A 160 28.23 -10.09 11.01
C SER A 160 29.16 -9.34 10.06
N ASN A 161 30.04 -10.05 9.34
CA ASN A 161 30.89 -9.45 8.32
C ASN A 161 30.06 -9.01 7.10
N ASP A 162 29.14 -9.85 6.65
CA ASP A 162 28.29 -9.57 5.49
C ASP A 162 27.36 -8.40 5.81
N ARG A 163 26.81 -8.36 7.03
CA ARG A 163 26.06 -7.20 7.53
C ARG A 163 26.87 -5.92 7.53
N ALA A 164 28.12 -5.96 8.00
CA ALA A 164 29.00 -4.80 7.98
C ALA A 164 29.29 -4.32 6.55
N GLN A 165 29.52 -5.24 5.62
CA GLN A 165 29.72 -4.91 4.20
C GLN A 165 28.47 -4.30 3.56
N ILE A 166 27.29 -4.84 3.87
CA ILE A 166 26.02 -4.28 3.42
C ILE A 166 25.84 -2.85 3.98
N LEU A 167 26.08 -2.64 5.28
CA LEU A 167 25.99 -1.32 5.92
C LEU A 167 26.96 -0.31 5.28
N ASP A 168 28.22 -0.70 5.05
CA ASP A 168 29.21 0.16 4.41
C ASP A 168 28.78 0.55 2.97
N ALA A 169 28.19 -0.38 2.22
CA ALA A 169 27.69 -0.14 0.88
C ALA A 169 26.47 0.80 0.88
N ILE A 170 25.48 0.57 1.75
CA ILE A 170 24.20 1.30 1.70
C ILE A 170 24.19 2.60 2.51
N ALA A 171 24.88 2.64 3.64
CA ALA A 171 24.86 3.77 4.58
C ALA A 171 26.19 4.52 4.57
N GLY A 172 27.30 3.79 4.36
CA GLY A 172 28.65 4.33 4.33
C GLY A 172 29.52 3.83 5.46
N SER A 173 30.82 4.09 5.32
CA SER A 173 31.83 3.63 6.27
C SER A 173 31.52 4.10 7.68
N GLY A 174 31.39 3.16 8.61
CA GLY A 174 31.21 3.45 10.04
C GLY A 174 29.76 3.57 10.50
N ALA A 175 28.79 3.38 9.61
CA ALA A 175 27.38 3.26 9.99
C ALA A 175 27.15 1.98 10.80
N THR A 176 26.34 2.06 11.85
CA THR A 176 25.96 0.89 12.65
C THR A 176 24.56 0.39 12.30
N GLU A 177 24.33 -0.91 12.49
CA GLU A 177 22.99 -1.51 12.34
C GLU A 177 21.96 -0.80 13.21
N SER A 178 22.33 -0.37 14.42
CA SER A 178 21.38 0.29 15.30
C SER A 178 20.95 1.65 14.78
N GLU A 179 21.89 2.47 14.29
CA GLU A 179 21.59 3.79 13.72
C GLU A 179 20.71 3.67 12.48
N VAL A 180 21.09 2.77 11.56
CA VAL A 180 20.37 2.58 10.29
C VAL A 180 18.95 2.04 10.52
N LEU A 181 18.77 1.08 11.43
CA LEU A 181 17.46 0.46 11.69
C LEU A 181 16.50 1.36 12.48
N THR A 182 16.94 2.47 13.08
CA THR A 182 16.07 3.43 13.78
C THR A 182 15.84 4.72 13.02
N GLN A 183 16.41 4.87 11.82
CA GLN A 183 16.35 6.12 11.06
C GLN A 183 15.12 6.22 10.15
N ASP A 184 14.34 7.29 10.29
CA ASP A 184 13.32 7.66 9.29
C ASP A 184 14.00 8.33 8.10
N PHE A 185 14.38 7.54 7.09
CA PHE A 185 15.00 8.10 5.89
C PHE A 185 13.97 8.66 4.89
N SER A 186 12.66 8.54 5.14
CA SER A 186 11.62 9.09 4.25
C SER A 186 11.62 10.62 4.21
N GLU A 187 12.10 11.28 5.27
CA GLU A 187 12.17 12.75 5.31
C GLU A 187 13.38 13.30 4.56
N ALA A 188 14.40 12.47 4.35
CA ALA A 188 15.59 12.81 3.57
C ALA A 188 16.24 14.15 3.99
N SER A 189 16.21 14.45 5.30
CA SER A 189 16.63 15.74 5.85
C SER A 189 18.15 15.87 5.96
N THR A 190 18.86 14.77 6.16
CA THR A 190 20.34 14.72 6.21
C THR A 190 20.90 13.99 4.99
N SER A 191 22.18 14.21 4.69
CA SER A 191 22.87 13.51 3.59
C SER A 191 22.82 11.99 3.75
N GLU A 192 22.96 11.50 4.99
CA GLU A 192 22.84 10.09 5.35
C GLU A 192 21.44 9.55 5.05
N GLN A 193 20.37 10.22 5.52
CA GLN A 193 18.99 9.82 5.25
C GLN A 193 18.70 9.78 3.75
N ARG A 194 19.17 10.77 2.98
CA ARG A 194 18.96 10.78 1.53
C ARG A 194 19.69 9.62 0.84
N ARG A 195 20.90 9.26 1.29
CA ARG A 195 21.63 8.09 0.78
C ARG A 195 20.88 6.79 1.09
N LEU A 196 20.41 6.63 2.32
CA LEU A 196 19.61 5.45 2.72
C LEU A 196 18.34 5.34 1.88
N LEU A 197 17.64 6.46 1.64
CA LEU A 197 16.46 6.49 0.78
C LEU A 197 16.80 6.08 -0.66
N ALA A 198 17.84 6.63 -1.27
CA ALA A 198 18.24 6.27 -2.63
C ALA A 198 18.58 4.77 -2.76
N ASN A 199 19.31 4.22 -1.78
CA ASN A 199 19.65 2.81 -1.75
C ASN A 199 18.44 1.92 -1.47
N ALA A 200 17.54 2.33 -0.58
CA ALA A 200 16.30 1.63 -0.30
C ALA A 200 15.43 1.52 -1.57
N VAL A 201 15.22 2.64 -2.29
CA VAL A 201 14.47 2.65 -3.56
C VAL A 201 15.16 1.79 -4.62
N THR A 202 16.50 1.80 -4.68
CA THR A 202 17.27 0.93 -5.61
C THR A 202 16.97 -0.54 -5.33
N VAL A 203 17.06 -0.96 -4.08
CA VAL A 203 16.86 -2.35 -3.66
C VAL A 203 15.45 -2.81 -3.98
N VAL A 204 14.43 -2.02 -3.62
CA VAL A 204 13.02 -2.34 -3.92
C VAL A 204 12.77 -2.41 -5.42
N SER A 205 13.32 -1.47 -6.18
CA SER A 205 13.19 -1.45 -7.64
C SER A 205 13.80 -2.70 -8.28
N LEU A 206 14.99 -3.12 -7.84
CA LEU A 206 15.63 -4.36 -8.33
C LEU A 206 14.84 -5.60 -7.93
N GLN A 207 14.40 -5.67 -6.67
CA GLN A 207 13.59 -6.78 -6.16
C GLN A 207 12.31 -6.95 -6.98
N ASN A 208 11.62 -5.84 -7.26
CA ASN A 208 10.39 -5.84 -8.04
C ASN A 208 10.65 -6.15 -9.51
N LEU A 209 11.71 -5.61 -10.11
CA LEU A 209 12.07 -5.90 -11.50
C LEU A 209 12.35 -7.40 -11.68
N ILE A 210 13.21 -7.98 -10.85
CA ILE A 210 13.55 -9.40 -10.90
C ILE A 210 12.31 -10.26 -10.68
N ASN A 211 11.48 -9.93 -9.67
CA ASN A 211 10.25 -10.67 -9.39
C ASN A 211 9.27 -10.62 -10.57
N SER A 212 9.13 -9.45 -11.21
CA SER A 212 8.21 -9.29 -12.33
C SER A 212 8.70 -10.00 -13.59
N VAL A 213 10.02 -9.99 -13.87
CA VAL A 213 10.58 -10.66 -15.05
C VAL A 213 10.61 -12.18 -14.89
N LYS A 214 10.97 -12.69 -13.69
CA LYS A 214 10.92 -14.13 -13.38
C LYS A 214 9.49 -14.68 -13.45
N GLY A 215 8.49 -13.85 -13.20
CA GLY A 215 7.09 -14.26 -13.16
C GLY A 215 6.79 -15.20 -11.99
N SER A 216 5.55 -15.68 -11.92
CA SER A 216 5.07 -16.61 -10.89
C SER A 216 4.99 -18.06 -11.37
N GLU A 217 5.25 -18.32 -12.66
CA GLU A 217 4.92 -19.59 -13.32
C GLU A 217 5.53 -20.80 -12.61
N GLY A 218 4.64 -21.69 -12.13
CA GLY A 218 5.02 -22.96 -11.50
C GLY A 218 5.54 -22.88 -10.06
N SER A 219 5.60 -21.69 -9.44
CA SER A 219 6.03 -21.55 -8.04
C SER A 219 4.85 -21.70 -7.08
N ASN A 220 4.96 -22.60 -6.09
CA ASN A 220 4.04 -22.68 -4.94
C ASN A 220 4.32 -21.60 -3.88
N GLN A 221 5.14 -20.60 -4.22
CA GLN A 221 5.54 -19.53 -3.30
C GLN A 221 4.57 -18.34 -3.40
N THR A 222 4.33 -17.69 -2.27
CA THR A 222 3.67 -16.39 -2.22
C THR A 222 4.57 -15.32 -2.84
N THR A 223 3.98 -14.18 -3.23
CA THR A 223 4.76 -13.03 -3.71
C THR A 223 5.77 -12.56 -2.65
N ALA A 224 5.36 -12.51 -1.38
CA ALA A 224 6.24 -12.15 -0.27
C ALA A 224 7.44 -13.11 -0.13
N GLN A 225 7.22 -14.43 -0.24
CA GLN A 225 8.30 -15.43 -0.19
C GLN A 225 9.31 -15.26 -1.35
N ARG A 226 8.83 -15.04 -2.58
CA ARG A 226 9.72 -14.79 -3.72
C ARG A 226 10.53 -13.52 -3.51
N GLN A 227 9.88 -12.49 -3.00
CA GLN A 227 10.50 -11.20 -2.76
C GLN A 227 11.57 -11.26 -1.67
N THR A 228 11.33 -11.94 -0.55
CA THR A 228 12.35 -12.11 0.49
C THR A 228 13.52 -12.95 0.00
N ALA A 229 13.28 -13.97 -0.83
CA ALA A 229 14.35 -14.74 -1.48
C ALA A 229 15.20 -13.87 -2.42
N ILE A 230 14.57 -13.01 -3.24
CA ILE A 230 15.32 -12.08 -4.11
C ILE A 230 16.12 -11.07 -3.28
N ALA A 231 15.56 -10.55 -2.19
CA ALA A 231 16.28 -9.66 -1.29
C ALA A 231 17.51 -10.36 -0.67
N ALA A 232 17.43 -11.65 -0.37
CA ALA A 232 18.58 -12.43 0.10
C ALA A 232 19.69 -12.56 -0.95
N GLU A 233 19.33 -12.79 -2.22
CA GLU A 233 20.30 -12.82 -3.32
C GLU A 233 20.96 -11.45 -3.54
N ILE A 234 20.20 -10.36 -3.44
CA ILE A 234 20.73 -8.99 -3.49
C ILE A 234 21.68 -8.75 -2.31
N ALA A 235 21.27 -9.08 -1.09
CA ALA A 235 22.07 -8.87 0.12
C ALA A 235 23.41 -9.61 0.05
N LYS A 236 23.37 -10.88 -0.36
CA LYS A 236 24.57 -11.70 -0.56
C LYS A 236 25.49 -11.09 -1.61
N ARG A 237 24.95 -10.64 -2.74
CA ARG A 237 25.75 -10.03 -3.80
C ARG A 237 26.38 -8.70 -3.37
N ILE A 238 25.68 -7.87 -2.59
CA ILE A 238 26.24 -6.63 -2.04
C ILE A 238 27.41 -6.95 -1.09
N ALA A 239 27.28 -7.98 -0.24
CA ALA A 239 28.35 -8.38 0.66
C ALA A 239 29.61 -8.86 -0.10
N GLU A 240 29.42 -9.64 -1.17
CA GLU A 240 30.50 -10.15 -2.02
C GLU A 240 31.13 -9.05 -2.90
N VAL A 241 30.30 -8.14 -3.41
CA VAL A 241 30.65 -7.07 -4.34
C VAL A 241 30.07 -5.75 -3.81
N PRO A 242 30.79 -5.02 -2.94
CA PRO A 242 30.29 -3.77 -2.36
C PRO A 242 29.91 -2.70 -3.39
N GLY A 243 30.46 -2.79 -4.60
CA GLY A 243 30.14 -1.91 -5.73
C GLY A 243 28.89 -2.30 -6.54
N LEU A 244 28.11 -3.33 -6.15
CA LEU A 244 26.95 -3.79 -6.92
C LEU A 244 25.98 -2.65 -7.28
N LEU A 245 25.71 -1.77 -6.31
CA LEU A 245 24.78 -0.66 -6.51
C LEU A 245 25.43 0.49 -7.30
N ASP A 246 26.76 0.58 -7.37
CA ASP A 246 27.47 1.72 -7.96
C ASP A 246 28.02 1.45 -9.36
N ASP A 247 28.35 0.20 -9.68
CA ASP A 247 28.95 -0.21 -10.94
C ASP A 247 27.91 -0.87 -11.87
N PRO A 248 27.57 -0.23 -13.02
CA PRO A 248 26.65 -0.80 -13.99
C PRO A 248 27.05 -2.19 -14.49
N ALA A 249 28.35 -2.49 -14.59
CA ALA A 249 28.82 -3.79 -15.05
C ALA A 249 28.55 -4.88 -14.02
N GLU A 250 28.71 -4.58 -12.72
CA GLU A 250 28.39 -5.52 -11.65
C GLU A 250 26.88 -5.76 -11.56
N LEU A 251 26.08 -4.72 -11.77
CA LEU A 251 24.63 -4.84 -11.85
C LEU A 251 24.20 -5.71 -13.03
N ASP A 252 24.81 -5.54 -14.21
CA ASP A 252 24.53 -6.37 -15.37
C ASP A 252 24.88 -7.84 -15.12
N ASN A 253 26.05 -8.11 -14.53
CA ASN A 253 26.50 -9.46 -14.19
C ASN A 253 25.53 -10.12 -13.19
N PHE A 254 25.07 -9.38 -12.19
CA PHE A 254 24.08 -9.87 -11.24
C PHE A 254 22.75 -10.20 -11.94
N LEU A 255 22.28 -9.36 -12.86
CA LEU A 255 21.06 -9.63 -13.62
C LEU A 255 21.22 -10.83 -14.57
N ASP A 256 22.38 -11.02 -15.19
CA ASP A 256 22.68 -12.23 -15.98
C ASP A 256 22.52 -13.51 -15.16
N GLU A 257 23.03 -13.51 -13.92
CA GLU A 257 22.91 -14.65 -13.02
C GLU A 257 21.45 -14.86 -12.60
N GLN A 258 20.77 -13.79 -12.15
CA GLN A 258 19.42 -13.87 -11.62
C GLN A 258 18.38 -14.21 -12.70
N LEU A 259 18.58 -13.79 -13.93
CA LEU A 259 17.64 -13.93 -15.04
C LEU A 259 18.18 -14.87 -16.13
N SER A 260 19.07 -15.79 -15.76
CA SER A 260 19.73 -16.74 -16.68
C SER A 260 18.78 -17.65 -17.49
N ASN A 261 17.54 -17.83 -17.04
CA ASN A 261 16.51 -18.62 -17.75
C ASN A 261 15.54 -17.76 -18.58
N VAL A 262 15.73 -16.44 -18.61
CA VAL A 262 14.90 -15.51 -19.38
C VAL A 262 15.48 -15.38 -20.79
N ASP A 263 14.63 -15.16 -21.80
CA ASP A 263 15.14 -14.96 -23.16
C ASP A 263 16.03 -13.70 -23.27
N ALA A 264 16.96 -13.73 -24.21
CA ALA A 264 17.98 -12.70 -24.34
C ALA A 264 17.42 -11.29 -24.59
N ALA A 265 16.26 -11.17 -25.25
CA ALA A 265 15.65 -9.88 -25.52
C ALA A 265 15.08 -9.28 -24.23
N ARG A 266 14.29 -10.05 -23.47
CA ARG A 266 13.77 -9.61 -22.15
C ARG A 266 14.89 -9.36 -21.15
N LEU A 267 15.96 -10.17 -21.16
CA LEU A 267 17.14 -9.93 -20.34
C LEU A 267 17.82 -8.60 -20.67
N GLN A 268 18.02 -8.29 -21.96
CA GLN A 268 18.62 -7.02 -22.37
C GLN A 268 17.74 -5.84 -21.95
N VAL A 269 16.42 -5.95 -22.12
CA VAL A 269 15.48 -4.90 -21.66
C VAL A 269 15.54 -4.74 -20.14
N ALA A 270 15.63 -5.83 -19.37
CA ALA A 270 15.78 -5.76 -17.91
C ALA A 270 17.10 -5.08 -17.48
N LYS A 271 18.19 -5.30 -18.21
CA LYS A 271 19.47 -4.60 -17.96
C LYS A 271 19.37 -3.11 -18.25
N ASP A 272 18.89 -2.74 -19.43
CA ASP A 272 18.71 -1.34 -19.83
C ASP A 272 17.79 -0.61 -18.82
N SER A 273 16.74 -1.31 -18.36
CA SER A 273 15.82 -0.90 -17.32
C SER A 273 16.49 -0.63 -15.97
N ALA A 274 17.30 -1.57 -15.49
CA ALA A 274 18.00 -1.42 -14.23
C ALA A 274 19.00 -0.25 -14.28
N ARG A 275 19.67 -0.05 -15.42
CA ARG A 275 20.57 1.10 -15.63
C ARG A 275 19.82 2.42 -15.67
N ALA A 276 18.64 2.49 -16.28
CA ALA A 276 17.80 3.69 -16.28
C ALA A 276 17.35 4.07 -14.86
N VAL A 277 16.87 3.09 -14.09
CA VAL A 277 16.52 3.28 -12.67
C VAL A 277 17.74 3.74 -11.87
N ARG A 278 18.89 3.09 -12.04
CA ARG A 278 20.12 3.52 -11.35
C ARG A 278 20.54 4.93 -11.75
N THR A 279 20.40 5.31 -13.01
CA THR A 279 20.68 6.67 -13.50
C THR A 279 19.77 7.70 -12.81
N ALA A 280 18.48 7.40 -12.66
CA ALA A 280 17.53 8.23 -11.92
C ALA A 280 17.96 8.40 -10.45
N LEU A 281 18.33 7.29 -9.80
CA LEU A 281 18.72 7.25 -8.39
C LEU A 281 20.10 7.89 -8.16
N LYS A 282 21.00 7.80 -9.13
CA LYS A 282 22.28 8.51 -9.07
C LYS A 282 22.07 10.03 -9.11
N ALA A 283 21.08 10.51 -9.87
CA ALA A 283 20.69 11.91 -9.79
C ALA A 283 20.13 12.30 -8.41
N ILE A 284 19.51 11.37 -7.66
CA ILE A 284 19.18 11.55 -6.24
C ILE A 284 20.44 11.75 -5.43
N GLU A 285 21.35 10.78 -5.46
CA GLU A 285 22.63 10.82 -4.74
C GLU A 285 23.45 12.08 -5.04
N ASP A 286 23.49 12.53 -6.30
CA ASP A 286 24.22 13.73 -6.65
C ASP A 286 23.51 14.99 -6.13
N ALA A 287 22.17 15.01 -6.11
CA ALA A 287 21.39 16.06 -5.46
C ALA A 287 21.56 16.04 -3.92
N VAL A 288 21.82 14.89 -3.30
CA VAL A 288 22.11 14.73 -1.86
C VAL A 288 23.31 15.55 -1.44
N ILE A 289 24.34 15.59 -2.28
CA ILE A 289 25.63 16.26 -2.02
C ILE A 289 25.46 17.79 -1.99
N ALA A 290 24.45 18.33 -2.67
CA ALA A 290 24.26 19.78 -2.78
C ALA A 290 23.76 20.46 -1.47
N ASP A 291 23.25 19.70 -0.49
CA ASP A 291 22.88 20.09 0.89
C ASP A 291 22.24 21.49 1.05
N THR A 292 21.04 21.68 0.50
CA THR A 292 20.23 22.91 0.67
C THR A 292 18.82 22.58 1.15
N ASP A 293 18.10 23.52 1.77
CA ASP A 293 16.69 23.31 2.19
C ASP A 293 15.77 22.96 0.99
N ASP A 294 16.10 23.48 -0.20
CA ASP A 294 15.46 23.15 -1.48
C ASP A 294 15.63 21.66 -1.85
N ALA A 295 16.66 20.99 -1.30
CA ALA A 295 16.92 19.59 -1.54
C ALA A 295 15.82 18.67 -1.00
N LYS A 296 15.06 19.04 0.03
CA LYS A 296 13.99 18.17 0.57
C LYS A 296 12.84 18.00 -0.43
N ALA A 297 12.34 19.10 -0.97
CA ALA A 297 11.31 19.07 -2.02
C ALA A 297 11.84 18.35 -3.27
N LYS A 298 13.11 18.60 -3.61
CA LYS A 298 13.79 17.95 -4.73
C LYS A 298 13.97 16.44 -4.54
N VAL A 299 14.18 15.95 -3.33
CA VAL A 299 14.31 14.50 -3.08
C VAL A 299 12.98 13.80 -3.31
N SER A 300 11.86 14.35 -2.82
CA SER A 300 10.54 13.76 -3.07
C SER A 300 10.23 13.71 -4.58
N SER A 301 10.54 14.78 -5.33
CA SER A 301 10.37 14.78 -6.79
C SER A 301 11.25 13.75 -7.49
N LEU A 302 12.49 13.57 -7.03
CA LEU A 302 13.38 12.59 -7.63
C LEU A 302 13.01 11.14 -7.28
N VAL A 303 12.46 10.87 -6.08
CA VAL A 303 11.91 9.53 -5.74
C VAL A 303 10.77 9.18 -6.69
N ARG A 304 9.84 10.12 -6.94
CA ARG A 304 8.78 9.93 -7.95
C ARG A 304 9.33 9.72 -9.35
N THR A 305 10.42 10.43 -9.70
CA THR A 305 11.12 10.26 -10.97
C THR A 305 11.72 8.86 -11.10
N ALA A 306 12.32 8.33 -10.03
CA ALA A 306 12.86 6.98 -10.01
C ALA A 306 11.74 5.93 -10.14
N GLU A 307 10.59 6.15 -9.50
CA GLU A 307 9.42 5.29 -9.66
C GLU A 307 8.89 5.30 -11.10
N ILE A 308 8.85 6.45 -11.79
CA ILE A 308 8.50 6.50 -13.23
C ILE A 308 9.48 5.65 -14.06
N ALA A 309 10.78 5.83 -13.84
CA ALA A 309 11.80 5.05 -14.54
C ALA A 309 11.59 3.55 -14.31
N PHE A 310 11.27 3.17 -13.07
CA PHE A 310 10.95 1.79 -12.70
C PHE A 310 9.68 1.27 -13.38
N GLN A 311 8.61 2.06 -13.46
CA GLN A 311 7.38 1.63 -14.12
C GLN A 311 7.56 1.45 -15.64
N LEU A 312 8.30 2.34 -16.30
CA LEU A 312 8.69 2.19 -17.71
C LEU A 312 9.52 0.92 -17.91
N ALA A 313 10.52 0.72 -17.05
CA ALA A 313 11.36 -0.47 -17.00
C ALA A 313 10.55 -1.77 -16.90
N ARG A 314 9.63 -1.82 -15.93
CA ARG A 314 8.78 -2.98 -15.70
C ARG A 314 7.93 -3.29 -16.93
N ARG A 315 7.27 -2.29 -17.51
CA ARG A 315 6.42 -2.47 -18.71
C ARG A 315 7.23 -2.96 -19.90
N ALA A 316 8.40 -2.38 -20.12
CA ALA A 316 9.30 -2.82 -21.18
C ALA A 316 9.65 -4.32 -21.04
N ALA A 317 10.00 -4.77 -19.83
CA ALA A 317 10.50 -6.12 -19.59
C ALA A 317 9.40 -7.19 -19.44
N VAL A 318 8.25 -6.82 -18.87
CA VAL A 318 7.15 -7.75 -18.52
C VAL A 318 6.09 -7.78 -19.61
N ASP A 319 5.62 -6.60 -20.04
CA ASP A 319 4.54 -6.47 -21.01
C ASP A 319 5.06 -6.55 -22.46
N ASN A 320 6.39 -6.69 -22.63
CA ASN A 320 7.07 -6.64 -23.93
C ASN A 320 6.71 -5.35 -24.71
N ASP A 321 6.67 -4.24 -23.99
CA ASP A 321 6.24 -2.93 -24.47
C ASP A 321 7.41 -2.20 -25.16
N ALA A 322 7.42 -2.24 -26.49
CA ALA A 322 8.51 -1.68 -27.30
C ALA A 322 8.67 -0.16 -27.11
N ASP A 323 7.57 0.58 -26.93
CA ASP A 323 7.62 2.02 -26.70
C ASP A 323 8.24 2.33 -25.33
N ALA A 324 7.84 1.57 -24.30
CA ALA A 324 8.46 1.70 -22.97
C ALA A 324 9.97 1.35 -23.01
N ALA A 325 10.37 0.33 -23.79
CA ALA A 325 11.77 -0.03 -23.96
C ALA A 325 12.62 1.10 -24.59
N VAL A 326 12.09 1.77 -25.61
CA VAL A 326 12.74 2.95 -26.21
C VAL A 326 12.90 4.06 -25.17
N ARG A 327 11.86 4.33 -24.37
CA ARG A 327 11.91 5.39 -23.34
C ARG A 327 12.87 5.08 -22.20
N VAL A 328 12.99 3.82 -21.81
CA VAL A 328 14.03 3.36 -20.87
C VAL A 328 15.43 3.68 -21.41
N GLN A 329 15.68 3.42 -22.70
CA GLN A 329 16.97 3.71 -23.32
C GLN A 329 17.27 5.21 -23.45
N GLU A 330 16.24 6.03 -23.62
CA GLU A 330 16.36 7.49 -23.64
C GLU A 330 16.42 8.13 -22.24
N PHE A 331 16.17 7.35 -21.18
CA PHE A 331 16.15 7.84 -19.80
C PHE A 331 17.57 8.16 -19.32
N THR A 332 17.96 9.42 -19.53
CA THR A 332 19.27 9.96 -19.13
C THR A 332 19.19 10.79 -17.85
N THR A 333 20.33 11.13 -17.25
CA THR A 333 20.38 12.07 -16.12
C THR A 333 19.69 13.40 -16.41
N ALA A 334 19.81 13.93 -17.65
CA ALA A 334 19.14 15.16 -18.04
C ALA A 334 17.61 15.01 -18.11
N VAL A 335 17.12 13.86 -18.60
CA VAL A 335 15.68 13.54 -18.59
C VAL A 335 15.19 13.41 -17.15
N ALA A 336 15.90 12.68 -16.30
CA ALA A 336 15.56 12.53 -14.89
C ALA A 336 15.47 13.89 -14.18
N GLN A 337 16.43 14.78 -14.42
CA GLN A 337 16.42 16.14 -13.87
C GLN A 337 15.22 16.95 -14.37
N ASN A 338 14.89 16.90 -15.66
CA ASN A 338 13.72 17.60 -16.19
C ASN A 338 12.41 17.12 -15.56
N ILE A 339 12.25 15.81 -15.37
CA ILE A 339 11.06 15.23 -14.70
C ILE A 339 11.03 15.67 -13.23
N ALA A 340 12.16 15.62 -12.52
CA ALA A 340 12.26 16.06 -11.15
C ALA A 340 11.94 17.56 -10.99
N ASP A 341 12.39 18.39 -11.92
CA ASP A 341 12.09 19.81 -11.95
C ASP A 341 10.59 20.05 -12.21
N GLN A 342 9.95 19.24 -13.06
CA GLN A 342 8.49 19.30 -13.24
C GLN A 342 7.73 19.03 -11.94
N PHE A 343 8.12 18.00 -11.20
CA PHE A 343 7.53 17.71 -9.89
C PHE A 343 7.81 18.77 -8.84
N ALA A 344 9.00 19.38 -8.85
CA ALA A 344 9.34 20.46 -7.91
C ALA A 344 8.47 21.71 -8.09
N THR A 345 7.80 21.86 -9.23
CA THR A 345 6.84 22.96 -9.49
C THR A 345 5.42 22.70 -9.00
N LEU A 346 5.14 21.53 -8.42
CA LEU A 346 3.83 21.25 -7.82
C LEU A 346 3.61 22.14 -6.58
N GLY A 347 2.40 22.68 -6.43
CA GLY A 347 2.03 23.39 -5.22
C GLY A 347 2.04 22.45 -4.01
N ALA A 348 2.14 23.00 -2.81
CA ALA A 348 2.16 22.20 -1.57
C ALA A 348 0.90 21.34 -1.36
N ASP A 349 -0.20 21.69 -2.02
CA ASP A 349 -1.48 20.99 -1.97
C ASP A 349 -1.73 20.08 -3.18
N ASP A 350 -0.87 20.15 -4.21
CA ASP A 350 -0.99 19.33 -5.41
C ASP A 350 -0.32 17.97 -5.19
N ASP A 351 -0.94 16.92 -5.71
CA ASP A 351 -0.30 15.61 -5.83
C ASP A 351 -0.16 15.26 -7.33
N LEU A 352 0.62 14.23 -7.64
CA LEU A 352 0.71 13.69 -8.99
C LEU A 352 0.39 12.20 -8.96
N ASP A 353 -0.41 11.74 -9.92
CA ASP A 353 -0.55 10.32 -10.21
C ASP A 353 0.65 9.89 -11.07
N VAL A 354 1.60 9.20 -10.44
CA VAL A 354 2.82 8.69 -11.08
C VAL A 354 2.48 7.72 -12.21
N GLN A 355 1.44 6.90 -12.06
CA GLN A 355 1.01 5.99 -13.11
C GLN A 355 0.41 6.73 -14.31
N SER A 356 -0.43 7.74 -14.06
CA SER A 356 -0.99 8.58 -15.13
C SER A 356 0.10 9.35 -15.87
N PHE A 357 1.09 9.90 -15.15
CA PHE A 357 2.23 10.55 -15.78
C PHE A 357 3.04 9.58 -16.63
N THR A 358 3.32 8.39 -16.10
CA THR A 358 4.05 7.33 -16.82
C THR A 358 3.32 6.93 -18.10
N ASN A 359 2.00 6.76 -18.04
CA ASN A 359 1.16 6.48 -19.22
C ASN A 359 1.24 7.60 -20.26
N ALA A 360 1.20 8.87 -19.82
CA ALA A 360 1.25 10.02 -20.71
C ALA A 360 2.59 10.15 -21.45
N ILE A 361 3.72 9.91 -20.77
CA ILE A 361 5.04 10.01 -21.39
C ILE A 361 5.42 8.78 -22.21
N LYS A 362 4.72 7.65 -22.05
CA LYS A 362 5.00 6.41 -22.79
C LYS A 362 4.95 6.64 -24.31
N SER A 363 3.94 7.36 -24.79
CA SER A 363 3.68 7.55 -26.23
C SER A 363 4.23 8.88 -26.79
N GLN A 364 4.78 9.75 -25.95
CA GLN A 364 5.23 11.08 -26.34
C GLN A 364 6.75 11.17 -26.45
N SER A 365 7.26 12.15 -27.19
CA SER A 365 8.69 12.48 -27.15
C SER A 365 9.09 13.03 -25.78
N LEU A 366 10.33 12.82 -25.35
CA LEU A 366 10.85 13.34 -24.08
C LEU A 366 11.27 14.82 -24.20
N THR A 367 10.39 15.67 -24.72
CA THR A 367 10.64 17.13 -24.81
C THR A 367 10.03 17.89 -23.63
N GLY A 368 10.51 19.11 -23.37
CA GLY A 368 10.00 19.94 -22.27
C GLY A 368 8.51 20.26 -22.35
N ALA A 369 7.94 20.37 -23.56
CA ALA A 369 6.51 20.64 -23.75
C ALA A 369 5.65 19.41 -23.43
N ASP A 370 6.11 18.23 -23.85
CA ASP A 370 5.45 16.95 -23.59
C ASP A 370 5.40 16.65 -22.08
N PHE A 371 6.49 16.92 -21.36
CA PHE A 371 6.50 16.78 -19.89
C PHE A 371 5.51 17.71 -19.19
N ALA A 372 5.36 18.95 -19.67
CA ALA A 372 4.38 19.87 -19.09
C ALA A 372 2.94 19.40 -19.34
N ALA A 373 2.65 18.89 -20.54
CA ALA A 373 1.35 18.31 -20.86
C ALA A 373 1.06 17.05 -20.02
N ALA A 374 2.02 16.12 -19.94
CA ALA A 374 1.93 14.92 -19.11
C ALA A 374 1.75 15.27 -17.62
N LYS A 375 2.49 16.26 -17.11
CA LYS A 375 2.34 16.75 -15.74
C LYS A 375 0.93 17.28 -15.50
N ASN A 376 0.41 18.11 -16.40
CA ASN A 376 -0.92 18.69 -16.23
C ASN A 376 -2.01 17.63 -16.29
N GLY A 377 -1.89 16.63 -17.17
CA GLY A 377 -2.84 15.51 -17.23
C GLY A 377 -2.74 14.54 -16.04
N ALA A 378 -1.59 14.47 -15.38
CA ALA A 378 -1.36 13.62 -14.21
C ALA A 378 -1.52 14.35 -12.87
N ARG A 379 -1.74 15.67 -12.90
CA ARG A 379 -1.87 16.50 -11.71
C ARG A 379 -3.19 16.18 -11.02
N LEU A 380 -3.06 15.76 -9.78
CA LEU A 380 -4.18 15.57 -8.87
C LEU A 380 -4.38 16.89 -8.15
N GLN A 381 -5.49 17.56 -8.46
CA GLN A 381 -5.87 18.73 -7.69
C GLN A 381 -6.26 18.28 -6.27
N GLY A 382 -5.89 19.02 -5.24
CA GLY A 382 -6.46 18.77 -3.92
C GLY A 382 -7.99 18.94 -3.96
N LEU A 383 -8.69 18.39 -2.95
CA LEU A 383 -10.08 18.78 -2.70
C LEU A 383 -10.21 20.32 -2.71
N PRO A 384 -11.32 20.88 -3.21
CA PRO A 384 -11.58 22.32 -3.20
C PRO A 384 -11.32 22.94 -1.82
N GLU A 385 -10.92 24.21 -1.78
CA GLU A 385 -10.64 24.87 -0.50
C GLU A 385 -11.88 24.84 0.41
N GLY A 386 -11.70 24.35 1.63
CA GLY A 386 -12.78 24.16 2.61
C GLY A 386 -13.46 22.79 2.56
N GLU A 387 -13.22 21.98 1.52
CA GLU A 387 -13.66 20.59 1.51
C GLU A 387 -12.67 19.68 2.25
N VAL A 388 -13.24 18.69 2.94
CA VAL A 388 -12.52 17.61 3.61
C VAL A 388 -13.15 16.28 3.22
N TRP A 389 -12.34 15.22 3.23
CA TRP A 389 -12.84 13.87 3.03
C TRP A 389 -13.80 13.44 4.14
N GLY A 390 -13.52 13.81 5.39
CA GLY A 390 -14.31 13.44 6.56
C GLY A 390 -15.57 14.29 6.80
N GLY A 391 -15.94 14.46 8.07
CA GLY A 391 -17.01 15.38 8.48
C GLY A 391 -18.45 14.87 8.35
N ASN A 392 -18.68 13.56 8.28
CA ASN A 392 -19.99 12.94 8.04
C ASN A 392 -20.59 13.34 6.69
N THR A 393 -19.75 13.38 5.66
CA THR A 393 -20.16 13.84 4.33
C THR A 393 -20.34 12.65 3.39
N TRP A 394 -21.46 12.65 2.67
CA TRP A 394 -21.67 11.72 1.56
C TRP A 394 -20.86 12.17 0.34
N ARG A 395 -20.49 11.21 -0.50
CA ARG A 395 -19.99 11.39 -1.86
C ARG A 395 -20.63 10.29 -2.70
N VAL A 396 -21.28 10.66 -3.79
CA VAL A 396 -21.91 9.70 -4.70
C VAL A 396 -21.16 9.68 -6.01
N PHE A 397 -20.71 8.51 -6.41
CA PHE A 397 -19.98 8.26 -7.64
C PHE A 397 -20.87 7.55 -8.64
N ARG A 398 -20.81 7.94 -9.91
CA ARG A 398 -21.47 7.28 -11.05
C ARG A 398 -20.44 6.88 -12.08
N VAL A 399 -20.81 5.95 -12.97
CA VAL A 399 -19.98 5.67 -14.16
C VAL A 399 -20.07 6.87 -15.10
N ASP A 400 -18.96 7.33 -15.65
CA ASP A 400 -18.96 8.37 -16.70
C ASP A 400 -19.70 7.85 -17.94
N PRO A 401 -20.87 8.41 -18.30
CA PRO A 401 -21.63 7.95 -19.46
C PRO A 401 -20.92 8.23 -20.79
N ASN A 402 -19.88 9.08 -20.78
CA ASN A 402 -19.04 9.40 -21.94
C ASN A 402 -17.72 8.62 -21.92
N SER A 403 -17.59 7.62 -21.06
CA SER A 403 -16.40 6.76 -21.04
C SER A 403 -16.34 5.92 -22.32
N ASP A 404 -15.48 6.31 -23.27
CA ASP A 404 -15.15 5.52 -24.46
C ASP A 404 -14.40 4.19 -24.13
N SER A 405 -14.30 3.79 -22.85
CA SER A 405 -13.83 2.45 -22.51
C SER A 405 -14.87 1.47 -23.01
N GLY A 406 -14.58 0.73 -24.08
CA GLY A 406 -15.45 -0.32 -24.64
C GLY A 406 -15.74 -1.50 -23.70
N ASP A 407 -15.55 -1.30 -22.39
CA ASP A 407 -15.88 -2.19 -21.28
C ASP A 407 -17.14 -1.71 -20.52
N THR A 408 -17.69 -0.51 -20.81
CA THR A 408 -18.96 -0.03 -20.23
C THR A 408 -20.20 -0.63 -20.89
N ASP A 409 -20.06 -1.30 -22.03
CA ASP A 409 -21.16 -1.91 -22.78
C ASP A 409 -21.94 -2.95 -21.95
N ASP A 410 -21.32 -3.51 -20.90
CA ASP A 410 -21.92 -4.51 -20.01
C ASP A 410 -22.53 -3.91 -18.73
N ILE A 411 -22.41 -2.59 -18.49
CA ILE A 411 -22.86 -1.93 -17.26
C ILE A 411 -24.01 -0.97 -17.58
N ASP A 412 -25.11 -1.06 -16.83
CA ASP A 412 -26.16 -0.03 -16.84
C ASP A 412 -25.60 1.23 -16.16
N VAL A 413 -25.09 2.15 -16.97
CA VAL A 413 -24.48 3.41 -16.54
C VAL A 413 -25.49 4.35 -15.85
N ASP A 414 -26.78 4.23 -16.15
CA ASP A 414 -27.81 5.10 -15.59
C ASP A 414 -28.12 4.72 -14.13
N ASN A 415 -28.11 3.42 -13.83
CA ASN A 415 -28.43 2.88 -12.51
C ASN A 415 -27.21 2.52 -11.66
N THR A 416 -26.00 2.44 -12.25
CA THR A 416 -24.79 2.08 -11.50
C THR A 416 -24.23 3.27 -10.71
N TYR A 417 -24.10 3.09 -9.39
CA TYR A 417 -23.51 4.09 -8.51
C TYR A 417 -22.80 3.49 -7.29
N MET A 418 -21.95 4.31 -6.69
CA MET A 418 -21.35 4.07 -5.38
C MET A 418 -21.57 5.28 -4.47
N ALA A 419 -22.36 5.11 -3.41
CA ALA A 419 -22.55 6.15 -2.41
C ALA A 419 -21.67 5.86 -1.19
N MET A 420 -20.76 6.76 -0.84
CA MET A 420 -19.84 6.63 0.28
C MET A 420 -20.06 7.74 1.30
N LEU A 421 -20.21 7.37 2.56
CA LEU A 421 -20.22 8.28 3.70
C LEU A 421 -18.87 8.17 4.41
N PHE A 422 -18.21 9.31 4.59
CA PHE A 422 -16.97 9.43 5.34
C PHE A 422 -17.23 10.14 6.66
N THR A 423 -16.86 9.52 7.78
CA THR A 423 -16.91 10.16 9.10
C THR A 423 -15.53 10.17 9.72
N ASP A 424 -15.14 11.23 10.40
CA ASP A 424 -13.91 11.24 11.19
C ASP A 424 -14.06 10.46 12.49
N TYR A 425 -12.96 9.88 12.98
CA TYR A 425 -12.91 9.46 14.37
C TYR A 425 -12.90 10.69 15.27
N ALA A 426 -13.52 10.57 16.45
CA ALA A 426 -13.59 11.66 17.42
C ALA A 426 -12.18 12.16 17.77
N GLY A 427 -11.93 13.45 17.46
CA GLY A 427 -10.65 14.11 17.71
C GLY A 427 -9.53 13.76 16.73
N GLN A 428 -9.83 13.13 15.59
CA GLN A 428 -8.83 12.64 14.64
C GLN A 428 -9.25 13.01 13.21
N PRO A 429 -9.05 14.26 12.79
CA PRO A 429 -9.30 14.66 11.42
C PRO A 429 -8.40 13.87 10.47
N GLY A 430 -8.94 13.46 9.32
CA GLY A 430 -8.17 12.76 8.29
C GLY A 430 -8.04 11.25 8.50
N THR A 431 -8.74 10.66 9.48
CA THR A 431 -8.89 9.21 9.58
C THR A 431 -10.26 8.90 10.13
N GLY A 432 -10.87 7.81 9.66
CA GLY A 432 -12.28 7.63 9.93
C GLY A 432 -12.87 6.32 9.47
N GLN A 433 -14.19 6.28 9.58
CA GLN A 433 -15.02 5.19 9.09
C GLN A 433 -15.56 5.53 7.71
N ILE A 434 -15.71 4.50 6.89
CA ILE A 434 -16.41 4.59 5.61
C ILE A 434 -17.60 3.64 5.61
N TRP A 435 -18.74 4.13 5.13
CA TRP A 435 -19.92 3.32 4.82
C TRP A 435 -20.18 3.49 3.33
N ALA A 436 -20.22 2.40 2.61
CA ALA A 436 -20.43 2.41 1.17
C ALA A 436 -21.65 1.57 0.80
N CYS A 437 -22.48 2.12 -0.08
CA CYS A 437 -23.56 1.43 -0.73
C CYS A 437 -23.22 1.33 -2.21
N PHE A 438 -23.14 0.11 -2.71
CA PHE A 438 -22.90 -0.18 -4.11
C PHE A 438 -24.22 -0.52 -4.76
N ASN A 439 -24.44 0.01 -5.96
CA ASN A 439 -25.43 -0.49 -6.91
C ASN A 439 -24.68 -0.69 -8.22
N VAL A 440 -24.45 -1.94 -8.60
CA VAL A 440 -23.88 -2.27 -9.90
C VAL A 440 -24.91 -3.13 -10.61
N GLU A 441 -25.41 -2.62 -11.72
CA GLU A 441 -26.39 -3.27 -12.56
C GLU A 441 -25.71 -3.53 -13.90
N PHE A 442 -25.76 -4.79 -14.34
CA PHE A 442 -25.17 -5.22 -15.60
C PHE A 442 -26.29 -5.29 -16.64
N ASP A 443 -26.02 -4.97 -17.90
CA ASP A 443 -27.00 -5.17 -18.96
C ASP A 443 -27.32 -6.67 -19.08
N ASP A 444 -28.57 -7.00 -19.43
CA ASP A 444 -29.22 -8.32 -19.32
C ASP A 444 -28.46 -9.47 -20.05
N GLU A 445 -27.49 -9.15 -20.92
CA GLU A 445 -26.67 -10.12 -21.65
C GLU A 445 -25.42 -10.60 -20.86
N ALA A 446 -24.97 -9.88 -19.83
CA ALA A 446 -23.73 -10.16 -19.07
C ALA A 446 -23.94 -10.85 -17.71
N GLU A 447 -25.19 -11.00 -17.23
CA GLU A 447 -25.52 -11.38 -15.85
C GLU A 447 -25.01 -12.76 -15.38
N ASN A 448 -24.56 -13.66 -16.26
CA ASN A 448 -24.34 -15.07 -15.90
C ASN A 448 -22.89 -15.48 -15.58
N ASP A 449 -21.87 -14.68 -15.90
CA ASP A 449 -20.49 -15.19 -15.85
C ASP A 449 -19.64 -14.73 -14.66
N THR A 450 -19.98 -13.63 -13.98
CA THR A 450 -19.07 -13.06 -12.95
C THR A 450 -19.38 -13.48 -11.52
N GLY A 451 -20.61 -13.87 -11.19
CA GLY A 451 -20.99 -14.26 -9.81
C GLY A 451 -20.87 -13.14 -8.76
N PHE A 452 -20.59 -11.91 -9.17
CA PHE A 452 -20.45 -10.74 -8.31
C PHE A 452 -21.69 -9.84 -8.42
N ASN A 453 -22.72 -10.13 -7.62
CA ASN A 453 -23.87 -9.23 -7.50
C ASN A 453 -23.62 -8.22 -6.36
N LEU A 454 -23.21 -7.01 -6.73
CA LEU A 454 -23.06 -5.87 -5.80
C LEU A 454 -24.31 -4.97 -5.77
N ASN A 455 -25.43 -5.39 -6.36
CA ASN A 455 -26.68 -4.65 -6.36
C ASN A 455 -27.17 -4.43 -4.90
N LYS A 456 -27.27 -3.16 -4.53
CA LYS A 456 -27.69 -2.65 -3.22
C LYS A 456 -26.93 -3.25 -2.04
N GLN A 457 -25.65 -3.59 -2.23
CA GLN A 457 -24.82 -4.16 -1.18
C GLN A 457 -24.24 -3.08 -0.29
N PHE A 458 -24.33 -3.32 1.02
CA PHE A 458 -23.66 -2.52 2.03
C PHE A 458 -22.26 -3.05 2.31
N VAL A 459 -21.30 -2.12 2.36
CA VAL A 459 -19.92 -2.36 2.75
C VAL A 459 -19.53 -1.31 3.78
N PHE A 460 -18.69 -1.67 4.73
CA PHE A 460 -18.16 -0.74 5.71
C PHE A 460 -16.66 -0.92 5.83
N GLY A 461 -16.01 0.06 6.43
CA GLY A 461 -14.61 -0.08 6.78
C GLY A 461 -14.03 1.22 7.32
N SER A 462 -12.82 1.54 6.88
CA SER A 462 -12.09 2.71 7.34
C SER A 462 -11.34 3.40 6.21
N TRP A 463 -10.98 4.66 6.46
CA TRP A 463 -10.17 5.45 5.55
C TRP A 463 -9.11 6.23 6.34
N ASP A 464 -7.99 6.52 5.67
CA ASP A 464 -6.92 7.36 6.17
C ASP A 464 -6.48 8.35 5.09
N GLN A 465 -6.33 9.61 5.47
CA GLN A 465 -5.87 10.66 4.58
C GLN A 465 -4.37 10.53 4.34
N LEU A 466 -3.99 10.45 3.06
CA LEU A 466 -2.60 10.40 2.62
C LEU A 466 -2.13 11.77 2.13
N SER A 467 -3.01 12.48 1.42
CA SER A 467 -2.81 13.87 0.97
C SER A 467 -4.16 14.58 0.87
N ARG A 468 -4.20 15.84 0.42
CA ARG A 468 -5.49 16.51 0.13
C ARG A 468 -6.26 15.85 -1.00
N ALA A 469 -5.55 15.27 -1.97
CA ALA A 469 -6.14 14.61 -3.13
C ALA A 469 -6.34 13.10 -2.93
N ARG A 470 -5.86 12.51 -1.82
CA ARG A 470 -5.71 11.05 -1.72
C ARG A 470 -6.04 10.52 -0.35
N ILE A 471 -6.79 9.42 -0.32
CA ILE A 471 -7.06 8.64 0.88
C ILE A 471 -6.76 7.16 0.61
N ALA A 472 -6.26 6.45 1.62
CA ALA A 472 -6.30 5.00 1.69
C ALA A 472 -7.68 4.57 2.18
N ILE A 473 -8.23 3.50 1.63
CA ILE A 473 -9.46 2.88 2.11
C ILE A 473 -9.22 1.41 2.39
N GLU A 474 -9.90 0.90 3.41
CA GLU A 474 -10.01 -0.53 3.70
C GLU A 474 -11.51 -0.84 3.82
N LEU A 475 -12.01 -1.74 3.00
CA LEU A 475 -13.41 -2.12 2.90
C LEU A 475 -13.58 -3.57 3.32
N GLN A 476 -14.53 -3.83 4.21
CA GLN A 476 -14.89 -5.16 4.67
C GLN A 476 -16.18 -5.62 3.98
N TRP A 477 -16.06 -6.64 3.13
CA TRP A 477 -17.18 -7.27 2.44
C TRP A 477 -17.15 -8.79 2.64
N ASN A 478 -18.24 -9.38 3.12
CA ASN A 478 -18.36 -10.83 3.34
C ASN A 478 -17.17 -11.45 4.12
N ARG A 479 -16.64 -10.73 5.14
CA ARG A 479 -15.45 -11.06 5.94
C ARG A 479 -14.10 -10.92 5.24
N PHE A 480 -14.09 -10.58 3.95
CA PHE A 480 -12.87 -10.22 3.25
C PHE A 480 -12.58 -8.74 3.44
N LEU A 481 -11.33 -8.44 3.78
CA LEU A 481 -10.80 -7.08 3.76
C LEU A 481 -10.24 -6.82 2.36
N ARG A 482 -10.60 -5.68 1.77
CA ARG A 482 -10.08 -5.16 0.52
C ARG A 482 -9.46 -3.80 0.78
N ASP A 483 -8.21 -3.63 0.37
CA ASP A 483 -7.54 -2.35 0.45
C ASP A 483 -7.62 -1.65 -0.89
N GLY A 484 -7.75 -0.33 -0.81
CA GLY A 484 -7.83 0.53 -1.97
C GLY A 484 -7.27 1.90 -1.67
N GLN A 485 -7.34 2.72 -2.70
CA GLN A 485 -7.01 4.13 -2.63
C GLN A 485 -8.16 4.86 -3.32
N LEU A 486 -8.56 6.02 -2.82
CA LEU A 486 -9.35 6.96 -3.60
C LEU A 486 -8.48 8.17 -3.86
N VAL A 487 -8.49 8.59 -5.12
CA VAL A 487 -7.73 9.72 -5.63
C VAL A 487 -8.69 10.71 -6.24
N TYR A 488 -8.57 11.98 -5.91
CA TYR A 488 -9.31 13.08 -6.52
C TYR A 488 -8.49 13.62 -7.69
N GLY A 489 -8.98 13.43 -8.92
CA GLY A 489 -8.28 13.81 -10.15
C GLY A 489 -8.39 15.28 -10.58
N GLY A 490 -9.28 16.07 -9.96
CA GLY A 490 -9.64 17.39 -10.51
C GLY A 490 -10.37 17.28 -11.86
N LEU A 491 -10.72 18.43 -12.46
CA LEU A 491 -11.45 18.50 -13.73
C LEU A 491 -10.57 17.98 -14.89
N ARG A 492 -11.09 17.03 -15.69
CA ARG A 492 -10.44 16.39 -16.85
C ARG A 492 -10.02 17.37 -17.96
N ASP A 493 -10.59 18.58 -18.02
CA ASP A 493 -10.17 19.66 -18.93
C ASP A 493 -10.38 21.06 -18.30
N PRO A 494 -9.33 21.90 -18.12
CA PRO A 494 -9.50 23.25 -17.59
C PRO A 494 -10.28 24.21 -18.50
N SER A 495 -10.49 23.85 -19.78
CA SER A 495 -11.33 24.59 -20.72
C SER A 495 -12.79 24.14 -20.72
N ASP A 496 -13.09 23.00 -20.08
CA ASP A 496 -14.43 22.49 -19.87
C ASP A 496 -14.76 22.48 -18.37
N SER A 497 -15.47 23.51 -17.93
CA SER A 497 -15.93 23.60 -16.54
C SER A 497 -16.92 22.51 -16.12
N THR A 498 -17.30 21.60 -17.03
CA THR A 498 -18.21 20.49 -16.77
C THR A 498 -17.51 19.13 -16.66
N SER A 499 -16.20 19.06 -16.89
CA SER A 499 -15.51 17.77 -16.93
C SER A 499 -15.33 17.18 -15.53
N ASP A 500 -15.91 16.02 -15.29
CA ASP A 500 -16.10 15.42 -13.97
C ASP A 500 -14.84 15.08 -13.16
N VAL A 501 -15.02 14.97 -11.84
CA VAL A 501 -13.98 14.55 -10.90
C VAL A 501 -13.72 13.05 -11.03
N LEU A 502 -12.52 12.69 -11.49
CA LEU A 502 -12.11 11.29 -11.60
C LEU A 502 -11.75 10.69 -10.24
N TYR A 503 -12.34 9.54 -9.92
CA TYR A 503 -11.94 8.68 -8.80
C TYR A 503 -11.41 7.35 -9.31
N ARG A 504 -10.27 6.93 -8.77
CA ARG A 504 -9.63 5.65 -9.12
C ARG A 504 -9.46 4.78 -7.88
N ILE A 505 -9.94 3.53 -7.95
CA ILE A 505 -9.77 2.51 -6.91
C ILE A 505 -8.67 1.52 -7.31
N ASN A 506 -7.48 1.65 -6.70
CA ASN A 506 -6.38 0.72 -6.93
C ASN A 506 -6.46 -0.53 -6.02
N HIS A 507 -6.87 -1.68 -6.56
CA HIS A 507 -7.01 -2.95 -5.83
C HIS A 507 -5.78 -3.89 -5.96
N ASP A 508 -5.58 -4.78 -4.97
CA ASP A 508 -4.63 -5.90 -4.99
C ASP A 508 -5.01 -6.95 -6.04
N GLY A 509 -4.43 -6.90 -7.24
CA GLY A 509 -4.54 -7.98 -8.23
C GLY A 509 -4.29 -7.52 -9.65
N GLU A 510 -3.47 -8.26 -10.41
CA GLU A 510 -3.27 -8.02 -11.85
C GLU A 510 -4.56 -8.17 -12.68
N GLU A 511 -5.58 -8.81 -12.12
CA GLU A 511 -6.91 -9.02 -12.73
C GLU A 511 -7.90 -7.87 -12.48
N ALA A 512 -7.62 -6.96 -11.53
CA ALA A 512 -8.51 -5.81 -11.26
C ALA A 512 -8.31 -4.64 -12.25
N ARG A 513 -7.75 -4.91 -13.44
CA ARG A 513 -7.55 -3.89 -14.49
C ARG A 513 -8.87 -3.21 -14.90
N ASN A 514 -10.01 -3.85 -14.68
CA ASN A 514 -11.29 -3.46 -15.25
C ASN A 514 -12.17 -2.55 -14.37
N PHE A 515 -11.84 -2.32 -13.08
CA PHE A 515 -12.56 -1.32 -12.25
C PHE A 515 -11.79 -0.01 -12.09
N ASN A 516 -10.75 0.20 -12.89
CA ASN A 516 -10.10 1.50 -13.04
C ASN A 516 -10.92 2.47 -13.92
N GLU A 517 -12.15 2.10 -14.26
CA GLU A 517 -13.05 2.92 -15.05
C GLU A 517 -13.47 4.18 -14.29
N THR A 518 -13.70 5.20 -15.11
CA THR A 518 -13.93 6.61 -14.79
C THR A 518 -15.19 6.76 -13.93
N MET A 519 -15.08 6.60 -12.61
CA MET A 519 -16.15 7.01 -11.71
C MET A 519 -16.09 8.51 -11.47
N ILE A 520 -17.23 9.16 -11.66
CA ILE A 520 -17.40 10.60 -11.56
C ILE A 520 -18.17 10.96 -10.30
N LEU A 521 -17.71 11.97 -9.55
CA LEU A 521 -18.49 12.49 -8.42
C LEU A 521 -19.70 13.25 -8.93
N ASP A 522 -20.89 12.84 -8.51
CA ASP A 522 -22.14 13.50 -8.81
C ASP A 522 -22.52 14.45 -7.66
N PRO A 523 -22.36 15.77 -7.83
CA PRO A 523 -22.65 16.74 -6.78
C PRO A 523 -24.15 16.86 -6.48
N GLU A 524 -25.03 16.63 -7.45
CA GLU A 524 -26.49 16.72 -7.27
C GLU A 524 -27.01 15.56 -6.43
N LEU A 525 -26.57 14.33 -6.74
CA LEU A 525 -26.86 13.17 -5.91
C LEU A 525 -26.22 13.26 -4.53
N THR A 526 -25.00 13.79 -4.45
CA THR A 526 -24.33 14.03 -3.18
C THR A 526 -25.15 15.00 -2.29
N ALA A 527 -25.66 16.08 -2.88
CA ALA A 527 -26.53 17.02 -2.18
C ALA A 527 -27.85 16.36 -1.72
N THR A 528 -28.39 15.42 -2.50
CA THR A 528 -29.60 14.65 -2.15
C THR A 528 -29.40 13.83 -0.87
N LEU A 529 -28.19 13.35 -0.60
CA LEU A 529 -27.86 12.59 0.61
C LEU A 529 -27.33 13.44 1.77
N ALA A 530 -27.13 14.75 1.61
CA ALA A 530 -26.51 15.60 2.64
C ALA A 530 -27.26 15.57 3.98
N ASP A 531 -28.58 15.48 3.95
CA ASP A 531 -29.44 15.38 5.14
C ASP A 531 -29.60 13.93 5.65
N TYR A 532 -29.16 12.94 4.87
CA TYR A 532 -29.21 11.52 5.23
C TYR A 532 -28.02 11.15 6.14
N GLY A 533 -27.92 11.83 7.28
CA GLY A 533 -26.85 11.61 8.24
C GLY A 533 -27.11 10.42 9.17
N PRO A 534 -26.06 9.82 9.76
CA PRO A 534 -26.18 8.83 10.83
C PRO A 534 -26.90 9.37 12.09
N GLY A 535 -27.20 10.68 12.15
CA GLY A 535 -27.93 11.32 13.24
C GLY A 535 -29.46 11.13 13.23
N GLY A 536 -30.07 10.74 12.11
CA GLY A 536 -31.53 10.52 12.04
C GLY A 536 -31.99 9.22 12.70
N ARG A 537 -31.09 8.24 12.85
CA ARG A 537 -31.26 7.01 13.62
C ARG A 537 -30.09 6.97 14.59
N GLY A 538 -30.34 7.27 15.87
CA GLY A 538 -29.31 7.53 16.91
C GLY A 538 -27.92 6.95 16.63
N ALA A 539 -26.90 7.80 16.70
CA ALA A 539 -25.49 7.51 16.46
C ALA A 539 -25.12 6.08 16.92
N GLY A 540 -24.95 5.17 15.94
CA GLY A 540 -24.61 3.78 16.21
C GLY A 540 -25.48 2.73 15.50
N SER A 541 -26.53 3.10 14.75
CA SER A 541 -27.20 2.13 13.88
C SER A 541 -26.42 1.97 12.56
N PRO A 542 -25.80 0.80 12.29
CA PRO A 542 -25.10 0.60 11.03
C PRO A 542 -26.07 0.72 9.87
N ILE A 543 -25.63 1.37 8.79
CA ILE A 543 -26.29 1.27 7.50
C ILE A 543 -26.32 -0.23 7.15
N SER A 544 -27.48 -0.72 6.73
CA SER A 544 -27.69 -2.11 6.33
C SER A 544 -28.06 -2.17 4.86
N ASN A 545 -28.23 -3.34 4.28
CA ASN A 545 -28.75 -3.46 2.91
C ASN A 545 -30.10 -2.72 2.74
N ALA A 546 -30.95 -2.67 3.78
CA ALA A 546 -32.18 -1.86 3.76
C ALA A 546 -31.88 -0.34 3.74
N GLY A 547 -30.77 0.07 4.36
CA GLY A 547 -30.25 1.43 4.25
C GLY A 547 -29.77 1.76 2.83
N CYS A 548 -29.06 0.84 2.18
CA CYS A 548 -28.66 1.00 0.77
C CYS A 548 -29.85 1.04 -0.19
N GLN A 549 -30.89 0.24 0.04
CA GLN A 549 -32.16 0.35 -0.69
C GLN A 549 -32.82 1.73 -0.49
N SER A 550 -32.77 2.27 0.73
CA SER A 550 -33.33 3.61 1.01
C SER A 550 -32.55 4.70 0.27
N ILE A 551 -31.21 4.59 0.25
CA ILE A 551 -30.34 5.47 -0.53
C ILE A 551 -30.69 5.35 -2.03
N HIS A 552 -30.79 4.14 -2.56
CA HIS A 552 -31.19 3.90 -3.95
C HIS A 552 -32.51 4.62 -4.28
N ASN A 553 -33.54 4.43 -3.47
CA ASN A 553 -34.85 5.07 -3.69
C ASN A 553 -34.80 6.62 -3.58
N MET A 554 -33.84 7.18 -2.82
CA MET A 554 -33.65 8.63 -2.75
C MET A 554 -32.95 9.17 -4.00
N LEU A 555 -31.97 8.43 -4.53
CA LEU A 555 -31.23 8.80 -5.73
C LEU A 555 -32.07 8.56 -7.01
N PHE A 556 -32.93 7.54 -7.01
CA PHE A 556 -33.74 7.09 -8.14
C PHE A 556 -35.21 6.86 -7.73
N PRO A 557 -35.99 7.94 -7.56
CA PRO A 557 -37.37 7.86 -7.05
C PRO A 557 -38.39 7.29 -8.04
N SER A 558 -38.03 7.08 -9.31
CA SER A 558 -38.92 6.60 -10.37
C SER A 558 -39.05 5.08 -10.48
N ASP A 559 -38.17 4.31 -9.83
CA ASP A 559 -38.07 2.85 -10.02
C ASP A 559 -38.83 2.03 -8.97
N THR A 560 -39.84 2.62 -8.32
CA THR A 560 -40.68 1.98 -7.29
C THR A 560 -42.05 1.56 -7.77
#